data_AF-A0A2V8NCD1-F1
#
_entry.id   AF-A0A2V8NCD1-F1
#
_cell.length_a   1.000
_cell.length_b   1.000
_cell.length_c   1.000
_cell.angle_alpha   90.00
_cell.angle_beta   90.00
_cell.angle_gamma   90.00
#
_symmetry.space_group_name_H-M   'P 1'
#
loop_
_entity.id
_entity.type
_entity.pdbx_description
1 polymer ?
#
loop_
_entity_poly.entity_id
_entity_poly.type
_entity_poly.pdbx_seq_one_letter_code
_entity_poly.pdbx_strand_id
1 'polypeptide(L)'
;MIFLCGGGGQPACPAATSGTITGTITAANVTGPTPQGIAPGNLNAALEAVRNDLAYANMHTANFGGGEIRGQVRRGQGHGGSGQ
;
A
#
# COMPACT_ATOMS: atom_id res chain seq x y z
N MET A 1 7.44 5.78 0.47
CA MET A 1 6.22 4.99 0.70
C MET A 1 5.38 5.02 -0.58
N ILE A 2 4.24 4.34 -0.59
CA ILE A 2 3.22 4.50 -1.63
C ILE A 2 1.95 4.96 -0.91
N PHE A 3 1.35 6.05 -1.38
CA PHE A 3 0.04 6.48 -0.92
C PHE A 3 -1.04 5.77 -1.73
N LEU A 4 -2.13 5.36 -1.08
CA LEU A 4 -3.31 4.80 -1.76
C LEU A 4 -4.38 5.88 -2.00
N CYS A 5 -4.43 6.88 -1.12
CA CYS A 5 -5.27 8.07 -1.22
C CYS A 5 -4.66 9.20 -0.36
N GLY A 6 -5.15 10.42 -0.52
CA GLY A 6 -4.87 11.56 0.38
C GLY A 6 -3.44 12.11 0.33
N GLY A 7 -2.61 11.66 -0.61
CA GLY A 7 -1.22 12.11 -0.76
C GLY A 7 -0.54 11.50 -1.98
N GLY A 8 0.68 11.95 -2.29
CA GLY A 8 1.50 11.37 -3.36
C GLY A 8 0.87 11.38 -4.76
N GLY A 9 0.04 12.38 -5.05
CA GLY A 9 -0.69 12.50 -6.32
C GLY A 9 -1.89 11.55 -6.47
N GLN A 10 -2.28 10.84 -5.41
CA GLN A 10 -3.49 10.03 -5.39
C GLN A 10 -4.74 10.88 -5.10
N PRO A 11 -5.95 10.41 -5.50
CA PRO A 11 -7.21 11.04 -5.14
C PRO A 11 -7.38 11.21 -3.63
N ALA A 12 -8.28 12.12 -3.22
CA ALA A 12 -8.67 12.25 -1.83
C ALA A 12 -9.21 10.91 -1.29
N CYS A 13 -8.94 10.63 0.00
CA CYS A 13 -9.52 9.46 0.65
C CYS A 13 -11.05 9.62 0.75
N PRO A 14 -11.84 8.52 0.63
CA PRO A 14 -13.28 8.59 0.81
C PRO A 14 -13.66 9.18 2.17
N ALA A 15 -14.57 10.16 2.18
CA ALA A 15 -15.11 10.77 3.39
C ALA A 15 -16.19 9.89 4.05
N ALA A 16 -15.87 8.61 4.25
CA ALA A 16 -16.74 7.61 4.83
C ALA A 16 -15.97 6.76 5.85
N THR A 17 -16.69 6.14 6.78
CA THR A 17 -16.11 5.24 7.80
C THR A 17 -15.76 3.85 7.25
N SER A 18 -16.14 3.57 6.00
CA SER A 18 -15.73 2.38 5.26
C SER A 18 -15.72 2.68 3.76
N GLY A 19 -14.97 1.89 2.99
CA GLY A 19 -14.90 2.06 1.56
C GLY A 19 -13.83 1.18 0.92
N THR A 20 -13.83 1.15 -0.40
CA THR A 20 -12.78 0.51 -1.21
C THR A 20 -12.06 1.58 -2.01
N ILE A 21 -10.73 1.51 -2.03
CA ILE A 21 -9.88 2.33 -2.90
C ILE A 21 -9.29 1.41 -3.94
N THR A 22 -9.53 1.71 -5.21
CA THR A 22 -8.97 0.98 -6.34
C THR A 22 -8.14 1.93 -7.18
N GLY A 23 -6.97 1.48 -7.60
CA GLY A 23 -6.06 2.28 -8.43
C GLY A 23 -4.91 1.46 -8.96
N THR A 24 -4.13 2.06 -9.86
CA THR A 24 -2.90 1.48 -10.38
C THR A 24 -1.71 2.26 -9.83
N ILE A 25 -0.77 1.54 -9.22
CA ILE A 25 0.48 2.11 -8.72
C ILE A 25 1.55 1.96 -9.80
N THR A 26 2.22 3.07 -10.11
CA THR A 26 3.35 3.15 -11.03
C THR A 26 4.63 3.53 -10.28
N ALA A 27 5.76 3.54 -10.98
CA ALA A 27 7.03 4.02 -10.42
C ALA A 27 6.92 5.43 -9.81
N ALA A 28 6.14 6.33 -10.43
CA ALA A 28 5.94 7.69 -9.95
C ALA A 28 5.30 7.76 -8.55
N ASN A 29 4.60 6.71 -8.13
CA ASN A 29 3.95 6.66 -6.82
C ASN A 29 4.90 6.20 -5.70
N VAL A 30 6.09 5.70 -6.05
CA VAL A 30 7.09 5.25 -5.07
C VAL A 30 7.90 6.45 -4.59
N THR A 31 7.72 6.83 -3.34
CA THR A 31 8.45 7.95 -2.70
C THR A 31 9.53 7.50 -1.72
N GLY A 32 9.78 6.20 -1.61
CA GLY A 32 10.69 5.62 -0.61
C GLY A 32 10.12 4.33 0.03
N PRO A 33 10.58 3.92 1.23
CA PRO A 33 11.61 4.55 2.06
C PRO A 33 13.04 4.11 1.70
N THR A 34 13.91 5.07 1.36
CA THR A 34 15.31 4.84 0.98
C THR A 34 16.13 4.07 2.03
N PRO A 35 15.97 4.32 3.36
CA PRO A 35 16.70 3.56 4.38
C PRO A 35 16.37 2.06 4.41
N GLN A 36 15.27 1.64 3.80
CA GLN A 36 14.88 0.23 3.69
C GLN A 36 15.18 -0.34 2.29
N GLY A 37 16.03 0.34 1.51
CA GLY A 37 16.42 -0.09 0.16
C GLY A 37 15.41 0.25 -0.94
N ILE A 38 14.34 0.98 -0.64
CA ILE A 38 13.34 1.38 -1.63
C ILE A 38 13.56 2.86 -1.97
N ALA A 39 14.29 3.13 -3.04
CA ALA A 39 14.48 4.50 -3.53
C ALA A 39 13.20 5.04 -4.21
N PRO A 40 12.99 6.37 -4.27
CA PRO A 40 11.93 6.96 -5.08
C PRO A 40 12.00 6.48 -6.54
N GLY A 41 10.86 6.18 -7.16
CA GLY A 41 10.80 5.63 -8.52
C GLY A 41 11.10 4.12 -8.63
N ASN A 42 11.63 3.47 -7.59
CA ASN A 42 11.99 2.05 -7.66
C ASN A 42 10.78 1.14 -7.39
N LEU A 43 9.92 0.96 -8.40
CA LEU A 43 8.77 0.06 -8.33
C LEU A 43 9.16 -1.40 -8.12
N ASN A 44 10.30 -1.84 -8.67
CA ASN A 44 10.73 -3.24 -8.53
C ASN A 44 10.99 -3.60 -7.06
N ALA A 45 11.76 -2.77 -6.34
CA ALA A 45 12.03 -2.99 -4.92
C ALA A 45 10.74 -2.95 -4.08
N ALA A 46 9.80 -2.05 -4.40
CA ALA A 46 8.51 -2.01 -3.72
C ALA A 46 7.68 -3.29 -3.95
N LEU A 47 7.64 -3.81 -5.18
CA LEU A 47 6.95 -5.06 -5.50
C LEU A 47 7.60 -6.27 -4.84
N GLU A 48 8.93 -6.31 -4.76
CA GLU A 48 9.66 -7.35 -4.03
C GLU A 48 9.31 -7.34 -2.54
N ALA A 49 9.21 -6.18 -1.91
CA ALA A 49 8.76 -6.08 -0.52
C ALA A 49 7.33 -6.62 -0.33
N VAL A 50 6.41 -6.34 -1.25
CA VAL A 50 5.06 -6.92 -1.21
C VAL A 50 5.07 -8.43 -1.40
N ARG A 51 5.87 -8.95 -2.34
CA ARG A 51 5.94 -10.41 -2.62
C ARG A 51 6.53 -11.21 -1.47
N ASN A 52 7.43 -10.61 -0.70
CA ASN A 52 8.10 -11.24 0.44
C ASN A 52 7.39 -10.95 1.78
N ASP A 53 6.15 -10.46 1.75
CA ASP A 53 5.37 -10.13 2.95
C ASP A 53 6.11 -9.16 3.90
N LEU A 54 6.82 -8.19 3.33
CA LEU A 54 7.54 -7.13 4.06
C LEU A 54 6.81 -5.78 4.01
N ALA A 55 5.66 -5.71 3.35
CA ALA A 55 4.86 -4.50 3.19
C ALA A 55 3.56 -4.56 4.01
N TYR A 56 3.20 -3.44 4.63
CA TYR A 56 1.92 -3.27 5.31
C TYR A 56 1.22 -2.00 4.83
N ALA A 57 -0.10 -2.01 4.84
CA ALA A 57 -0.92 -0.82 4.65
C ALA A 57 -1.14 -0.15 6.01
N ASN A 58 -1.06 1.18 6.04
CA ASN A 58 -1.37 1.99 7.20
C ASN A 58 -2.51 2.96 6.86
N MET A 59 -3.50 3.06 7.72
CA MET A 59 -4.59 4.05 7.62
C MET A 59 -4.35 5.16 8.62
N HIS A 60 -4.50 6.40 8.19
CA HIS A 60 -4.34 7.60 9.02
C HIS A 60 -5.66 8.37 9.06
N THR A 61 -6.01 8.90 10.22
CA THR A 61 -7.09 9.88 10.39
C THR A 61 -6.55 11.14 11.02
N ALA A 62 -7.38 12.20 11.06
CA ALA A 62 -7.00 13.46 11.68
C ALA A 62 -6.61 13.29 13.16
N ASN A 63 -7.31 12.40 13.89
CA ASN A 63 -7.04 12.14 15.30
C ASN A 63 -5.80 11.25 15.51
N PHE A 64 -5.46 10.40 14.53
CA PHE A 64 -4.38 9.41 14.62
C PHE A 64 -3.39 9.55 13.46
N GLY A 65 -2.68 10.68 13.40
CA GLY A 65 -1.73 11.00 12.33
C GLY A 65 -0.52 10.03 12.22
N GLY A 66 -0.16 9.32 13.29
CA GLY A 66 0.87 8.27 13.27
C GLY A 66 0.43 6.93 12.66
N GLY A 67 -0.87 6.79 12.38
CA GLY A 67 -1.51 5.57 11.92
C GLY A 67 -2.51 5.05 12.94
N GLU A 68 -3.76 4.92 12.51
CA GLU A 68 -4.87 4.32 13.28
C GLU A 68 -4.85 2.80 13.18
N ILE A 69 -4.66 2.26 11.97
CA ILE A 69 -4.72 0.82 11.69
C ILE A 69 -3.56 0.41 10.78
N ARG A 70 -2.95 -0.75 11.08
CA ARG A 70 -1.94 -1.39 10.22
C ARG A 70 -2.36 -2.81 9.87
N GLY A 71 -2.32 -3.12 8.58
CA GLY A 71 -2.63 -4.46 8.07
C GLY A 71 -1.55 -4.95 7.13
N GLN A 72 -1.13 -6.20 7.29
CA GLN A 72 -0.13 -6.82 6.41
C GLN A 72 -0.68 -6.91 4.98
N VAL A 73 0.08 -6.44 3.99
CA VAL A 73 -0.27 -6.65 2.59
C VAL A 73 0.10 -8.07 2.24
N ARG A 74 -0.89 -8.84 1.78
CA ARG A 74 -0.70 -10.21 1.30
C ARG A 74 -1.17 -10.30 -0.12
N ARG A 75 -0.54 -11.17 -0.90
CA ARG A 75 -1.07 -11.58 -2.20
C ARG A 75 -2.38 -12.32 -1.94
N GLY A 76 -3.43 -11.97 -2.68
CA GLY A 76 -4.66 -12.75 -2.63
C GLY A 76 -4.34 -14.20 -2.99
N GLN A 77 -4.61 -15.12 -2.07
CA GLN A 77 -4.65 -16.54 -2.42
C GLN A 77 -5.75 -16.66 -3.47
N GLY A 78 -5.39 -16.92 -4.73
CA GLY A 78 -6.40 -17.20 -5.74
C GLY A 78 -7.34 -18.27 -5.18
N HIS A 79 -8.65 -18.14 -5.40
CA HIS A 79 -9.60 -19.22 -5.17
C HIS A 79 -9.30 -20.37 -6.15
N GLY A 80 -8.16 -21.04 -5.97
CA GLY A 80 -7.82 -22.29 -6.62
C GLY A 80 -8.47 -23.39 -5.83
N GLY A 81 -9.54 -23.97 -6.38
CA GLY A 81 -10.24 -25.10 -5.80
C GLY A 81 -9.26 -26.21 -5.44
N SER A 82 -9.41 -26.72 -4.22
CA SER A 82 -8.86 -27.99 -3.80
C SER A 82 -9.27 -29.08 -4.77
N GLY A 83 -8.30 -29.61 -5.51
CA GLY A 83 -8.44 -30.80 -6.34
C GLY A 83 -7.27 -31.74 -6.07
N GLN A 84 -7.49 -32.61 -5.07
CA GLN A 84 -6.82 -33.89 -4.75
C GLN A 84 -5.30 -33.99 -4.80
#